data_AF-A0A8T4CLF6-F1
#
_entry.id   AF-A0A8T4CLF6-F1
#
_cell.length_a   1.000
_cell.length_b   1.000
_cell.length_c   1.000
_cell.angle_alpha   90.00
_cell.angle_beta   90.00
_cell.angle_gamma   90.00
#
_symmetry.space_group_name_H-M   'P 1'
#
loop_
_entity.id
_entity.type
_entity.pdbx_description
1 polymer ?
#
loop_
_entity_poly.entity_id
_entity_poly.type
_entity_poly.pdbx_seq_one_letter_code
_entity_poly.pdbx_strand_id
1 'polypeptide(L)'
;MINEDYEKNPEYYESLSAFKNGDVYLIYRYKSYMVDYGTVLANTYYIGTVLYPEEFSDIDPEDKADEIYEFLVGEAVYDKMAENFEGFKKLDLSNQ
;
A
#
# COMPACT_ATOMS: atom_id res chain seq x y z
N MET A 1 -9.08 12.05 4.04
CA MET A 1 -7.86 11.23 3.85
C MET A 1 -7.12 11.13 5.17
N ILE A 2 -6.13 10.23 5.32
CA ILE A 2 -5.41 10.08 6.60
C ILE A 2 -4.76 11.41 7.06
N ASN A 3 -4.21 12.20 6.14
CA ASN A 3 -3.62 13.51 6.44
C ASN A 3 -4.62 14.46 7.10
N GLU A 4 -5.84 14.55 6.58
CA GLU A 4 -6.90 15.41 7.15
C GLU A 4 -7.33 14.97 8.56
N ASP A 5 -7.23 13.67 8.86
CA ASP A 5 -7.57 13.15 10.19
C ASP A 5 -6.40 13.29 11.17
N TYR A 6 -5.17 13.15 10.66
CA TYR A 6 -3.94 13.45 11.37
C TYR A 6 -3.91 14.91 11.83
N GLU A 7 -4.18 15.86 10.93
CA GLU A 7 -4.25 17.29 11.23
C GLU A 7 -5.29 17.64 12.32
N LYS A 8 -6.37 16.86 12.42
CA LYS A 8 -7.42 17.06 13.43
C LYS A 8 -7.08 16.45 14.78
N ASN A 9 -6.26 15.40 14.81
CA ASN A 9 -5.96 14.64 16.02
C ASN A 9 -4.46 14.29 16.14
N PRO A 10 -3.54 15.27 16.04
CA PRO A 10 -2.10 14.98 15.94
C PRO A 10 -1.59 14.23 17.17
N GLU A 11 -1.98 14.63 18.38
CA GLU A 11 -1.57 13.97 19.63
C GLU A 11 -1.93 12.47 19.67
N TYR A 12 -3.07 12.08 19.09
CA TYR A 12 -3.49 10.67 19.03
C TYR A 12 -2.54 9.87 18.14
N TYR A 13 -2.31 10.35 16.92
CA TYR A 13 -1.45 9.67 15.96
C TYR A 13 0.00 9.67 16.40
N GLU A 14 0.50 10.80 16.88
CA GLU A 14 1.84 10.92 17.46
C GLU A 14 2.02 10.07 18.71
N SER A 15 0.96 9.57 19.37
CA SER A 15 1.11 8.59 20.46
C SER A 15 1.49 7.20 19.96
N LEU A 16 1.18 6.86 18.70
CA LEU A 16 1.37 5.54 18.10
C LEU A 16 2.81 5.38 17.58
N SER A 17 3.45 4.26 17.92
CA SER A 17 4.82 3.98 17.47
C SER A 17 4.97 3.94 15.95
N ALA A 18 3.96 3.46 15.22
CA ALA A 18 3.97 3.44 13.76
C ALA A 18 4.13 4.85 13.16
N PHE A 19 3.39 5.83 13.68
CA PHE A 19 3.50 7.21 13.20
C PHE A 19 4.80 7.87 13.63
N LYS A 20 5.26 7.63 14.87
CA LYS A 20 6.57 8.12 15.36
C LYS A 20 7.75 7.63 14.54
N ASN A 21 7.70 6.38 14.09
CA ASN A 21 8.76 5.75 13.30
C ASN A 21 8.57 5.96 11.78
N GLY A 22 7.48 6.62 11.39
CA GLY A 22 7.08 6.78 10.00
C GLY A 22 6.59 5.51 9.32
N ASP A 23 6.41 4.39 10.04
CA ASP A 23 6.02 3.07 9.54
C ASP A 23 4.52 2.98 9.19
N VAL A 24 4.05 3.92 8.38
CA VAL A 24 2.69 3.98 7.84
C VAL A 24 2.78 3.79 6.33
N TYR A 25 2.01 2.87 5.79
CA TYR A 25 2.12 2.45 4.39
C TYR A 25 0.75 2.46 3.72
N LEU A 26 0.71 2.94 2.47
CA LEU A 26 -0.49 2.93 1.63
C LEU A 26 -0.61 1.59 0.91
N ILE A 27 -1.80 0.99 0.99
CA ILE A 27 -2.18 -0.22 0.24
C ILE A 27 -3.49 0.03 -0.51
N TYR A 28 -3.77 -0.76 -1.54
CA TYR A 28 -4.98 -0.60 -2.33
C TYR A 28 -6.22 -1.09 -1.60
N ARG A 29 -7.35 -0.41 -1.86
CA ARG A 29 -8.65 -0.85 -1.40
C ARG A 29 -9.09 -2.08 -2.20
N TYR A 30 -9.14 -3.23 -1.55
CA TYR A 30 -9.51 -4.50 -2.18
C TYR A 30 -10.99 -4.89 -2.01
N LYS A 31 -11.77 -4.10 -1.27
CA LYS A 31 -13.19 -4.37 -1.02
C LYS A 31 -14.04 -3.12 -1.24
N SER A 32 -14.93 -3.18 -2.23
CA SER A 32 -15.94 -2.15 -2.48
C SER A 32 -17.35 -2.75 -2.51
N TYR A 33 -17.59 -3.75 -3.36
CA TYR A 33 -18.84 -4.53 -3.42
C TYR A 33 -18.59 -6.01 -3.16
N MET A 34 -17.62 -6.59 -3.88
CA MET A 34 -17.02 -7.90 -3.61
C MET A 34 -15.54 -7.74 -3.29
N VAL A 35 -14.89 -8.84 -2.91
CA VAL A 35 -13.43 -8.90 -2.69
C VAL A 35 -12.75 -9.00 -4.04
N ASP A 36 -11.84 -8.07 -4.32
CA ASP A 36 -10.88 -8.17 -5.41
C ASP A 36 -9.67 -8.96 -4.93
N TYR A 37 -9.64 -10.26 -5.27
CA TYR A 37 -8.56 -11.16 -4.86
C TYR A 37 -7.22 -10.82 -5.50
N GLY A 38 -7.20 -10.21 -6.70
CA GLY A 38 -5.95 -9.76 -7.31
C GLY A 38 -5.30 -8.65 -6.49
N THR A 39 -6.09 -7.67 -6.10
CA THR A 39 -5.64 -6.59 -5.22
C THR A 39 -5.27 -7.09 -3.82
N VAL A 40 -5.97 -8.10 -3.27
CA VAL A 40 -5.56 -8.75 -2.00
C VAL A 40 -4.16 -9.37 -2.13
N LEU A 41 -3.90 -10.12 -3.20
CA LEU A 41 -2.60 -10.75 -3.42
C LEU A 41 -1.50 -9.71 -3.62
N ALA A 42 -1.73 -8.69 -4.47
CA ALA A 42 -0.78 -7.61 -4.70
C ALA A 42 -0.42 -6.89 -3.38
N ASN A 43 -1.42 -6.51 -2.58
CA ASN A 43 -1.21 -5.92 -1.26
C ASN A 43 -0.41 -6.83 -0.33
N THR A 44 -0.64 -8.15 -0.37
CA THR A 44 0.03 -9.11 0.51
C THR A 44 1.51 -9.23 0.17
N TYR A 45 1.88 -9.23 -1.11
CA TYR A 45 3.29 -9.20 -1.53
C TYR A 45 3.97 -7.90 -1.08
N TYR A 46 3.32 -6.75 -1.29
CA TYR A 46 3.87 -5.48 -0.81
C TYR A 46 4.08 -5.48 0.71
N ILE A 47 3.09 -5.93 1.50
CA ILE A 47 3.24 -6.07 2.96
C ILE A 47 4.41 -7.00 3.30
N GLY A 48 4.58 -8.10 2.55
CA GLY A 48 5.72 -9.00 2.67
C GLY A 48 7.07 -8.29 2.49
N THR A 49 7.21 -7.47 1.44
CA THR A 49 8.44 -6.68 1.19
C THR A 49 8.73 -5.67 2.30
N VAL A 50 7.70 -5.11 2.94
CA VAL A 50 7.85 -4.17 4.05
C VAL A 50 8.26 -4.88 5.35
N LEU A 51 7.62 -6.01 5.67
CA LEU A 51 7.83 -6.70 6.94
C LEU A 51 9.05 -7.64 6.92
N TYR A 52 9.37 -8.23 5.77
CA TYR A 52 10.39 -9.26 5.62
C TYR A 52 11.26 -9.00 4.37
N PRO A 53 11.99 -7.87 4.32
CA PRO A 53 12.71 -7.44 3.12
C PRO A 53 13.79 -8.42 2.65
N GLU A 54 14.38 -9.22 3.54
CA GLU A 54 15.37 -10.24 3.16
C GLU A 54 14.71 -11.43 2.42
N GLU A 55 13.57 -11.90 2.93
CA GLU A 55 12.82 -13.04 2.37
C GLU A 55 12.08 -12.68 1.08
N PHE A 56 11.81 -11.38 0.86
CA PHE A 56 11.16 -10.84 -0.35
C PHE A 56 12.14 -10.00 -1.19
N SER A 57 13.44 -10.24 -1.06
CA SER A 57 14.48 -9.45 -1.74
C SER A 57 14.48 -9.60 -3.27
N ASP A 58 13.82 -10.63 -3.79
CA ASP A 58 13.61 -10.89 -5.21
C ASP A 58 12.26 -10.33 -5.74
N ILE A 59 11.45 -9.71 -4.87
CA ILE A 59 10.13 -9.20 -5.22
C ILE A 59 10.18 -7.67 -5.34
N ASP A 60 9.93 -7.17 -6.55
CA ASP A 60 9.45 -5.82 -6.75
C ASP A 60 7.91 -5.79 -6.60
N PRO A 61 7.34 -4.99 -5.68
CA PRO A 61 5.89 -4.95 -5.46
C PRO A 61 5.06 -4.52 -6.66
N GLU A 62 5.59 -3.62 -7.49
CA GLU A 62 4.88 -3.04 -8.63
C GLU A 62 4.82 -4.06 -9.76
N ASP A 63 5.98 -4.65 -10.10
CA ASP A 63 6.07 -5.72 -11.09
C ASP A 63 5.23 -6.94 -10.68
N LYS A 64 5.24 -7.29 -9.38
CA LYS A 64 4.44 -8.41 -8.87
C LYS A 64 2.94 -8.12 -8.94
N ALA A 65 2.52 -6.88 -8.71
CA ALA A 65 1.12 -6.50 -8.88
C ALA A 65 0.70 -6.63 -10.35
N ASP A 66 1.54 -6.19 -11.28
CA ASP A 66 1.27 -6.34 -12.72
C ASP A 66 1.21 -7.80 -13.16
N GLU A 67 2.11 -8.67 -12.69
CA GLU A 67 2.04 -10.11 -12.94
C GLU A 67 0.69 -10.71 -12.48
N ILE A 68 0.23 -10.31 -11.30
CA ILE A 68 -1.04 -10.79 -10.72
C ILE A 68 -2.24 -10.27 -11.54
N TYR A 69 -2.25 -8.98 -11.86
CA TYR A 69 -3.33 -8.38 -12.63
C TYR A 69 -3.37 -8.91 -14.06
N GLU A 70 -2.23 -9.06 -14.73
CA GLU A 70 -2.15 -9.66 -16.05
C GLU A 70 -2.72 -11.07 -16.06
N PHE A 71 -2.38 -11.89 -15.05
CA PHE A 71 -2.92 -13.24 -14.93
C PHE A 71 -4.45 -13.27 -14.72
N LEU A 72 -4.99 -12.38 -13.88
CA LEU A 72 -6.41 -12.43 -13.48
C LEU A 72 -7.35 -11.67 -14.42
N VAL A 73 -6.90 -10.55 -14.97
CA VAL A 73 -7.72 -9.64 -15.78
C VAL A 73 -7.18 -9.40 -17.19
N GLY A 74 -6.00 -9.94 -17.52
CA GLY A 74 -5.43 -9.95 -18.88
C GLY A 74 -4.61 -8.72 -19.23
N GLU A 75 -4.34 -7.82 -18.28
CA GLU A 75 -3.53 -6.62 -18.50
C GLU A 75 -2.76 -6.24 -17.23
N ALA A 76 -1.51 -5.80 -17.41
CA ALA A 76 -0.70 -5.10 -16.41
C ALA A 76 -1.28 -3.69 -16.19
N VAL A 77 -1.96 -3.48 -15.05
CA VAL A 77 -2.72 -2.25 -14.77
C VAL A 77 -2.25 -1.51 -13.51
N TYR A 78 -1.11 -1.87 -12.93
CA TYR A 78 -0.57 -1.21 -11.74
C TYR A 78 -0.41 0.29 -11.96
N ASP A 79 0.19 0.73 -13.07
CA ASP A 79 0.34 2.16 -13.37
C ASP A 79 -0.99 2.91 -13.39
N LYS A 80 -2.03 2.31 -14.00
CA LYS A 80 -3.38 2.88 -14.02
C LYS A 80 -3.98 2.95 -12.61
N MET A 81 -3.68 1.96 -11.76
CA MET A 81 -4.09 1.97 -10.36
C MET A 81 -3.35 3.06 -9.57
N ALA A 82 -2.05 3.22 -9.77
CA ALA A 82 -1.21 4.22 -9.12
C ALA A 82 -1.59 5.65 -9.54
N GLU A 83 -1.96 5.88 -10.80
CA GLU A 83 -2.46 7.18 -11.25
C GLU A 83 -3.77 7.59 -10.54
N ASN A 84 -4.66 6.64 -10.26
CA ASN A 84 -5.97 6.91 -9.67
C ASN A 84 -6.00 6.87 -8.14
N PHE A 85 -5.11 6.08 -7.53
CA PHE A 85 -5.16 5.75 -6.10
C PHE A 85 -3.81 5.89 -5.38
N GLU A 86 -2.80 6.43 -6.06
CA GLU A 86 -1.40 6.47 -5.65
C GLU A 86 -0.76 5.06 -5.62
N GLY A 87 0.56 4.97 -5.78
CA GLY A 87 1.27 3.69 -5.75
C GLY A 87 1.44 3.12 -4.34
N PHE A 88 1.98 1.90 -4.26
CA PHE A 88 2.51 1.38 -3.01
C PHE A 88 3.61 2.29 -2.49
N LYS A 89 3.43 2.83 -1.29
CA LYS A 89 4.42 3.72 -0.69
C LYS A 89 4.35 3.80 0.82
N LYS A 90 5.48 4.17 1.42
CA LYS A 90 5.54 4.70 2.78
C LYS A 90 4.96 6.12 2.77
N LEU A 91 4.05 6.40 3.70
CA LEU A 91 3.45 7.73 3.86
C LEU A 91 4.38 8.61 4.70
N ASP A 92 4.69 9.80 4.19
CA ASP A 92 5.33 10.84 4.98
C ASP A 92 4.26 11.74 5.60
N LEU A 93 4.02 11.52 6.90
CA LEU A 93 3.07 12.29 7.71
C LEU A 93 3.79 13.21 8.72
N SER A 94 5.12 13.26 8.66
CA SER A 94 5.96 13.97 9.65
C SER A 94 6.31 15.41 9.25
N ASN A 95 6.01 15.79 8.01
CA ASN A 95 6.36 17.09 7.41
C ASN A 95 5.16 18.01 7.14
N GLN A 96 4.07 17.90 7.91
CA GLN A 96 2.92 18.81 7.83
C GLN A 96 2.90 19.81 8.98
#